data_AF-A0A4P5WP51-F1
#
_entry.id   AF-A0A4P5WP51-F1
#
_cell.length_a   1.000
_cell.length_b   1.000
_cell.length_c   1.000
_cell.angle_alpha   90.00
_cell.angle_beta   90.00
_cell.angle_gamma   90.00
#
_symmetry.space_group_name_H-M   'P 1'
#
loop_
_entity.id
_entity.type
_entity.pdbx_description
1 polymer ?
#
loop_
_entity_poly.entity_id
_entity_poly.type
_entity_poly.pdbx_seq_one_letter_code
_entity_poly.pdbx_strand_id
1 'polypeptide(L)'
;MSPVPAEMHPALAFDSLFENQGNRTHLSVLDLVTDQLKHVAGKVSHLDRARIDEYTTSVREVEQRLSRMQTQDREEQSPTQGTWQRPPAGVPSRLDEHVRLMLDIVALAFQADRTRIATLLLTNNLSGQVYPFLGLKVDHHNYSHNWDGQEFAKITRFWVEQYSSLLQKLDSMQEGDGTVLDHSCIMLANEQWTAHSAPKIPLLMAGGLNGALTTGRSLDYEHAKERRMSSLLLTVMDRMGVIMPEFGNSKVQLPEL
;
A
#
# COMPACT_ATOMS: atom_id res chain seq x y z
N MET A 1 18.95 -2.66 16.13
CA MET A 1 18.13 -1.67 15.41
C MET A 1 16.87 -1.42 16.22
N SER A 2 16.51 -0.18 16.48
CA SER A 2 15.20 0.14 17.02
C SER A 2 14.16 0.00 15.89
N PRO A 3 12.95 -0.55 16.17
CA PRO A 3 11.91 -0.65 15.15
C PRO A 3 11.53 0.74 14.66
N VAL A 4 11.35 0.88 13.35
CA VAL A 4 10.83 2.12 12.75
C VAL A 4 9.37 2.25 13.19
N PRO A 5 8.98 3.36 13.84
CA PRO A 5 7.59 3.55 14.24
C PRO A 5 6.69 3.63 12.99
N ALA A 6 5.47 3.10 13.10
CA ALA A 6 4.49 3.21 12.03
C ALA A 6 4.06 4.67 11.87
N GLU A 7 4.09 5.19 10.64
CA GLU A 7 3.50 6.50 10.34
C GLU A 7 2.01 6.33 10.08
N MET A 8 1.18 7.02 10.88
CA MET A 8 -0.27 6.95 10.80
C MET A 8 -0.88 8.14 10.05
N HIS A 9 -0.14 9.23 9.88
CA HIS A 9 -0.61 10.44 9.22
C HIS A 9 -0.24 10.40 7.74
N PRO A 10 -1.23 10.32 6.82
CA PRO A 10 -0.94 10.25 5.39
C PRO A 10 -0.14 11.44 4.87
N ALA A 11 -0.35 12.64 5.42
CA ALA A 11 0.41 13.83 5.03
C ALA A 11 1.91 13.67 5.31
N LEU A 12 2.29 13.14 6.48
CA LEU A 12 3.69 12.91 6.84
C LEU A 12 4.29 11.76 6.03
N ALA A 13 3.53 10.68 5.81
CA ALA A 13 3.96 9.58 4.95
C ALA A 13 4.22 10.07 3.51
N PHE A 14 3.34 10.91 2.97
CA PHE A 14 3.52 11.51 1.66
C PHE A 14 4.73 12.45 1.60
N ASP A 15 4.90 13.34 2.59
CA ASP A 15 6.02 14.28 2.63
C ASP A 15 7.37 13.55 2.72
N SER A 16 7.42 12.39 3.37
CA SER A 16 8.62 11.56 3.45
C SER A 16 9.15 11.10 2.08
N LEU A 17 8.29 11.03 1.05
CA LEU A 17 8.68 10.65 -0.31
C LEU A 17 9.53 11.73 -1.01
N PHE A 18 9.47 12.98 -0.55
CA PHE A 18 10.02 14.14 -1.26
C PHE A 18 11.11 14.86 -0.46
N GLU A 19 11.62 14.27 0.63
CA GLU A 19 12.66 14.86 1.50
C GLU A 19 12.32 16.28 1.99
N ASN A 20 11.03 16.62 2.09
CA ASN A 20 10.58 17.96 2.43
C ASN A 20 10.62 18.18 3.97
N GLN A 21 11.82 18.09 4.57
CA GLN A 21 12.05 18.23 6.01
C GLN A 21 12.15 19.70 6.49
N GLY A 22 11.26 20.58 6.03
CA GLY A 22 11.26 22.00 6.42
C GLY A 22 9.88 22.65 6.43
N ASN A 23 9.80 23.89 6.94
CA ASN A 23 8.64 24.80 7.12
C ASN A 23 7.75 25.07 5.87
N ARG A 24 7.85 24.24 4.82
CA ARG A 24 7.13 24.32 3.54
C ARG A 24 6.09 23.19 3.39
N THR A 25 5.67 22.59 4.50
CA THR A 25 4.61 21.57 4.62
C THR A 25 3.25 21.99 4.04
N HIS A 26 3.09 23.28 3.72
CA HIS A 26 1.84 23.87 3.25
C HIS A 26 1.77 24.19 1.76
N LEU A 27 2.78 23.85 0.95
CA LEU A 27 2.74 24.08 -0.50
C LEU A 27 2.72 22.77 -1.28
N SER A 28 1.90 22.71 -2.34
CA SER A 28 1.92 21.64 -3.34
C SER A 28 3.35 21.38 -3.83
N VAL A 29 3.77 20.11 -3.86
CA VAL A 29 5.12 19.72 -4.31
C VAL A 29 5.26 20.02 -5.80
N LEU A 30 4.20 19.80 -6.57
CA LEU A 30 4.20 20.06 -8.00
C LEU A 30 4.27 21.56 -8.31
N ASP A 31 3.63 22.40 -7.51
CA ASP A 31 3.63 23.84 -7.71
C ASP A 31 5.05 24.42 -7.53
N LEU A 32 5.87 23.80 -6.67
CA LEU A 32 7.28 24.18 -6.47
C LEU A 32 8.18 23.87 -7.67
N VAL A 33 7.87 22.81 -8.42
CA VAL A 33 8.71 22.30 -9.52
C VAL A 33 8.10 22.49 -10.90
N THR A 34 6.95 23.17 -11.01
CA THR A 34 6.19 23.30 -12.27
C THR A 34 7.04 23.87 -13.42
N ASP A 35 7.84 24.90 -13.18
CA ASP A 35 8.66 25.50 -14.23
C ASP A 35 9.82 24.59 -14.65
N GLN A 36 10.39 23.83 -13.70
CA GLN A 36 11.42 22.83 -13.97
C GLN A 36 10.84 21.67 -14.79
N LEU A 37 9.64 21.19 -14.44
CA LEU A 37 8.92 20.17 -15.18
C LEU A 37 8.65 20.61 -16.63
N LYS A 38 8.17 21.85 -16.84
CA LYS A 38 7.97 22.40 -18.19
C LYS A 38 9.27 22.47 -18.99
N HIS A 39 10.36 22.87 -18.35
CA HIS A 39 11.66 22.94 -19.01
C HIS A 39 12.18 21.55 -19.44
N VAL A 40 12.07 20.55 -18.56
CA VAL A 40 12.47 19.16 -18.85
C VAL A 40 11.55 18.55 -19.93
N ALA A 41 10.24 18.75 -19.83
CA ALA A 41 9.26 18.27 -20.80
C ALA A 41 9.52 18.77 -22.24
N GLY A 42 10.21 19.91 -22.40
CA GLY A 42 10.64 20.44 -23.70
C GLY A 42 11.92 19.82 -24.27
N LYS A 43 12.67 19.03 -23.48
CA LYS A 43 13.97 18.44 -23.86
C LYS A 43 13.95 16.92 -23.99
N VAL A 44 12.93 16.27 -23.48
CA VAL A 44 12.83 14.80 -23.44
C VAL A 44 12.03 14.26 -24.62
N SER A 45 12.11 12.93 -24.83
CA SER A 45 11.33 12.27 -25.87
C SER A 45 9.81 12.34 -25.59
N HIS A 46 8.99 12.06 -26.60
CA HIS A 46 7.54 11.96 -26.40
C HIS A 46 7.17 10.89 -25.36
N LEU A 47 7.92 9.79 -25.34
CA LEU A 47 7.71 8.69 -24.39
C LEU A 47 8.02 9.15 -22.95
N ASP A 48 9.16 9.79 -22.74
CA ASP A 48 9.55 10.30 -21.42
C ASP A 48 8.61 11.42 -20.94
N ARG A 49 8.10 12.24 -21.87
CA ARG A 49 7.11 13.26 -21.54
C ARG A 49 5.83 12.64 -21.00
N ALA A 50 5.33 11.58 -21.65
CA ALA A 50 4.17 10.85 -21.18
C ALA A 50 4.37 10.28 -19.77
N ARG A 51 5.59 9.78 -19.45
CA ARG A 51 5.94 9.31 -18.10
C ARG A 51 5.92 10.42 -17.05
N ILE A 52 6.49 11.57 -17.38
CA ILE A 52 6.48 12.74 -16.49
C ILE A 52 5.02 13.18 -16.24
N ASP A 53 4.19 13.20 -17.28
CA ASP A 53 2.77 13.57 -17.18
C ASP A 53 1.98 12.55 -16.33
N GLU A 54 2.22 11.25 -16.51
CA GLU A 54 1.64 10.16 -15.72
C GLU A 54 2.01 10.27 -14.22
N TYR A 55 3.30 10.49 -13.93
CA TYR A 55 3.79 10.64 -12.55
C TYR A 55 3.23 11.90 -11.89
N THR A 56 3.29 13.04 -12.57
CA THR A 56 2.78 14.31 -12.03
C THR A 56 1.26 14.27 -11.81
N THR A 57 0.52 13.58 -12.67
CA THR A 57 -0.91 13.31 -12.46
C THR A 57 -1.12 12.48 -11.19
N SER A 58 -0.36 11.40 -11.01
CA SER A 58 -0.45 10.52 -9.84
C SER A 58 -0.17 11.26 -8.53
N VAL A 59 0.85 12.14 -8.52
CA VAL A 59 1.18 13.00 -7.37
C VAL A 59 0.04 13.98 -7.08
N ARG A 60 -0.50 14.65 -8.11
CA ARG A 60 -1.58 15.62 -7.98
C ARG A 60 -2.85 14.98 -7.42
N GLU A 61 -3.19 13.76 -7.84
CA GLU A 61 -4.34 13.02 -7.32
C GLU A 61 -4.24 12.75 -5.81
N VAL A 62 -3.06 12.32 -5.34
CA VAL A 62 -2.83 12.07 -3.91
C VAL A 62 -2.88 13.36 -3.11
N GLU A 63 -2.29 14.45 -3.62
CA GLU A 63 -2.43 15.77 -3.00
C GLU A 63 -3.89 16.24 -2.91
N GLN A 64 -4.68 16.02 -3.96
CA GLN A 64 -6.10 16.38 -3.95
C GLN A 64 -6.90 15.54 -2.94
N ARG A 65 -6.61 14.24 -2.83
CA ARG A 65 -7.25 13.37 -1.82
C ARG A 65 -6.87 13.78 -0.39
N LEU A 66 -5.59 14.01 -0.14
CA LEU A 66 -5.09 14.59 1.12
C LEU A 66 -5.82 15.88 1.47
N SER A 67 -5.96 16.79 0.51
CA SER A 67 -6.65 18.06 0.71
C SER A 67 -8.15 17.87 1.03
N ARG A 68 -8.85 17.03 0.25
CA ARG A 68 -10.29 16.80 0.40
C ARG A 68 -10.63 16.17 1.75
N MET A 69 -9.85 15.16 2.16
CA MET A 69 -10.09 14.43 3.41
C MET A 69 -9.96 15.37 4.62
N GLN A 70 -8.98 16.28 4.62
CA GLN A 70 -8.82 17.23 5.72
C GLN A 70 -9.84 18.39 5.70
N THR A 71 -10.39 18.74 4.52
CA THR A 71 -11.51 19.68 4.43
C THR A 71 -12.86 19.04 4.82
N GLN A 72 -13.02 17.72 4.67
CA GLN A 72 -14.22 17.03 5.18
C GLN A 72 -14.20 16.89 6.71
N ASP A 73 -13.01 16.79 7.32
CA ASP A 73 -12.84 16.87 8.78
C ASP A 73 -12.94 18.34 9.32
N ARG A 74 -13.02 19.34 8.43
CA ARG A 74 -13.16 20.78 8.74
C ARG A 74 -14.30 21.39 7.93
N GLU A 75 -15.54 21.21 8.39
CA GLU A 75 -16.64 21.99 7.82
C GLU A 75 -16.32 23.50 7.85
N GLU A 76 -16.59 24.14 6.70
CA GLU A 76 -16.52 25.57 6.37
C GLU A 76 -15.15 26.19 6.05
N GLN A 77 -14.75 26.14 4.77
CA GLN A 77 -14.26 27.33 4.05
C GLN A 77 -14.30 27.17 2.52
N SER A 78 -14.97 28.12 1.86
CA SER A 78 -15.19 28.21 0.41
C SER A 78 -13.90 28.17 -0.43
N PRO A 79 -13.96 27.64 -1.67
CA PRO A 79 -12.82 27.64 -2.59
C PRO A 79 -12.67 29.04 -3.19
N THR A 80 -11.79 29.88 -2.63
CA THR A 80 -11.29 31.04 -3.36
C THR A 80 -10.08 30.62 -4.21
N GLN A 81 -10.11 31.01 -5.48
CA GLN A 81 -8.99 30.84 -6.41
C GLN A 81 -7.74 31.52 -5.83
N GLY A 82 -6.74 30.73 -5.44
CA GLY A 82 -5.43 31.21 -5.02
C GLY A 82 -4.67 30.13 -4.24
N THR A 83 -3.54 29.68 -4.79
CA THR A 83 -2.52 28.77 -4.18
C THR A 83 -3.07 27.60 -3.37
N TRP A 84 -2.95 26.37 -3.90
CA TRP A 84 -3.30 25.15 -3.18
C TRP A 84 -2.43 25.01 -1.93
N GLN A 85 -3.00 25.31 -0.76
CA GLN A 85 -2.33 25.12 0.52
C GLN A 85 -2.52 23.67 0.98
N ARG A 86 -1.40 22.97 1.21
CA ARG A 86 -1.41 21.61 1.76
C ARG A 86 -1.77 21.66 3.25
N PRO A 87 -2.77 20.88 3.71
CA PRO A 87 -3.28 21.03 5.06
C PRO A 87 -2.45 20.22 6.11
N PRO A 88 -2.56 20.52 7.42
CA PRO A 88 -1.67 20.02 8.48
C PRO A 88 -1.83 18.51 8.78
N ALA A 89 -0.88 17.88 9.48
CA ALA A 89 -0.97 16.45 9.80
C ALA A 89 -2.24 16.10 10.62
N GLY A 90 -2.97 15.07 10.21
CA GLY A 90 -4.16 14.53 10.89
C GLY A 90 -4.46 13.10 10.43
N VAL A 91 -5.07 12.29 11.31
CA VAL A 91 -5.56 10.94 10.96
C VAL A 91 -7.04 11.06 10.57
N PRO A 92 -7.44 10.61 9.38
CA PRO A 92 -8.82 10.72 8.92
C PRO A 92 -9.80 9.98 9.83
N SER A 93 -11.01 10.52 9.97
CA SER A 93 -12.10 9.89 10.72
C SER A 93 -12.66 8.63 10.06
N ARG A 94 -12.54 8.52 8.73
CA ARG A 94 -12.99 7.39 7.91
C ARG A 94 -11.84 6.43 7.57
N LEU A 95 -11.90 5.21 8.12
CA LEU A 95 -10.89 4.17 7.93
C LEU A 95 -10.73 3.78 6.45
N ASP A 96 -11.83 3.69 5.70
CA ASP A 96 -11.82 3.32 4.28
C ASP A 96 -11.05 4.31 3.42
N GLU A 97 -11.20 5.60 3.68
CA GLU A 97 -10.45 6.63 2.96
C GLU A 97 -9.00 6.71 3.43
N HIS A 98 -8.75 6.56 4.74
CA HIS A 98 -7.41 6.55 5.32
C HIS A 98 -6.54 5.45 4.71
N VAL A 99 -7.04 4.22 4.71
CA VAL A 99 -6.33 3.07 4.15
C VAL A 99 -6.08 3.28 2.66
N ARG A 100 -7.11 3.73 1.92
CA ARG A 100 -6.99 3.94 0.47
C ARG A 100 -5.89 4.94 0.16
N LEU A 101 -5.81 6.01 0.94
CA LEU A 101 -4.79 7.03 0.77
C LEU A 101 -3.38 6.52 1.12
N MET A 102 -3.23 5.73 2.20
CA MET A 102 -1.94 5.10 2.52
C MET A 102 -1.47 4.15 1.42
N LEU A 103 -2.39 3.39 0.81
CA LEU A 103 -2.08 2.53 -0.34
C LEU A 103 -1.67 3.35 -1.57
N ASP A 104 -2.31 4.49 -1.83
CA ASP A 104 -1.91 5.39 -2.91
C ASP A 104 -0.48 5.95 -2.71
N ILE A 105 -0.12 6.26 -1.46
CA ILE A 105 1.24 6.73 -1.10
C ILE A 105 2.27 5.62 -1.32
N VAL A 106 1.95 4.38 -0.94
CA VAL A 106 2.82 3.22 -1.23
C VAL A 106 3.00 3.05 -2.74
N ALA A 107 1.93 3.14 -3.53
CA ALA A 107 2.03 3.06 -4.98
C ALA A 107 2.92 4.15 -5.58
N LEU A 108 2.79 5.40 -5.11
CA LEU A 108 3.68 6.49 -5.52
C LEU A 108 5.14 6.24 -5.12
N ALA A 109 5.38 5.68 -3.94
CA ALA A 109 6.73 5.37 -3.48
C ALA A 109 7.42 4.35 -4.39
N PHE A 110 6.66 3.37 -4.91
CA PHE A 110 7.15 2.37 -5.85
C PHE A 110 7.36 2.98 -7.24
N GLN A 111 6.36 3.70 -7.76
CA GLN A 111 6.45 4.36 -9.08
C GLN A 111 7.62 5.34 -9.18
N ALA A 112 7.92 6.04 -8.09
CA ALA A 112 9.02 7.00 -8.01
C ALA A 112 10.36 6.40 -7.55
N ASP A 113 10.43 5.08 -7.44
CA ASP A 113 11.61 4.33 -6.98
C ASP A 113 12.19 4.85 -5.64
N ARG A 114 11.32 5.28 -4.72
CA ARG A 114 11.71 5.86 -3.43
C ARG A 114 12.03 4.82 -2.37
N THR A 115 11.46 3.62 -2.50
CA THR A 115 11.74 2.49 -1.62
C THR A 115 11.67 1.18 -2.37
N ARG A 116 12.45 0.19 -1.92
CA ARG A 116 12.39 -1.20 -2.40
C ARG A 116 11.41 -2.05 -1.60
N ILE A 117 11.07 -1.64 -0.37
CA ILE A 117 10.23 -2.40 0.56
C ILE A 117 9.28 -1.43 1.27
N ALA A 118 8.01 -1.83 1.36
CA ALA A 118 7.02 -1.18 2.21
C ALA A 118 6.30 -2.23 3.07
N THR A 119 5.90 -1.83 4.27
CA THR A 119 5.05 -2.64 5.15
C THR A 119 3.94 -1.75 5.68
N LEU A 120 2.70 -2.17 5.47
CA LEU A 120 1.52 -1.42 5.90
C LEU A 120 0.66 -2.33 6.77
N LEU A 121 0.49 -1.95 8.04
CA LEU A 121 -0.51 -2.54 8.91
C LEU A 121 -1.85 -1.87 8.62
N LEU A 122 -2.78 -2.61 8.02
CA LEU A 122 -4.08 -2.08 7.60
C LEU A 122 -5.03 -1.84 8.78
N THR A 123 -4.97 -2.71 9.79
CA THR A 123 -5.71 -2.56 11.04
C THR A 123 -5.06 -3.41 12.13
N ASN A 124 -5.31 -3.06 13.38
CA ASN A 124 -4.87 -3.87 14.51
C ASN A 124 -5.95 -4.91 14.85
N ASN A 125 -5.58 -6.18 14.80
CA ASN A 125 -6.46 -7.35 14.96
C ASN A 125 -7.06 -7.50 16.37
N LEU A 126 -6.54 -6.77 17.37
CA LEU A 126 -7.11 -6.66 18.72
C LEU A 126 -7.79 -5.30 18.97
N SER A 127 -7.94 -4.47 17.94
CA SER A 127 -8.59 -3.17 18.09
C SER A 127 -10.11 -3.31 18.25
N GLY A 128 -10.72 -2.36 18.96
CA GLY A 128 -12.15 -2.13 18.97
C GLY A 128 -12.66 -1.49 17.66
N GLN A 129 -12.03 -1.78 16.52
CA GLN A 129 -12.38 -1.15 15.24
C GLN A 129 -13.75 -1.61 14.77
N VAL A 130 -14.67 -0.67 14.59
CA VAL A 130 -16.00 -0.90 14.03
C VAL A 130 -16.03 -0.47 12.56
N TYR A 131 -16.92 -1.06 11.75
CA TYR A 131 -17.08 -0.73 10.33
C TYR A 131 -18.49 -0.21 10.00
N PRO A 132 -18.88 1.02 10.45
CA PRO A 132 -20.22 1.55 10.22
C PRO A 132 -20.57 1.72 8.73
N PHE A 133 -19.57 2.00 7.88
CA PHE A 133 -19.75 2.11 6.44
C PHE A 133 -20.11 0.78 5.76
N LEU A 134 -19.89 -0.36 6.43
CA LEU A 134 -20.37 -1.69 6.02
C LEU A 134 -21.70 -2.07 6.69
N GLY A 135 -22.31 -1.15 7.46
CA GLY A 135 -23.51 -1.40 8.26
C GLY A 135 -23.25 -2.22 9.53
N LEU A 136 -21.99 -2.33 9.96
CA LEU A 136 -21.59 -3.15 11.10
C LEU A 136 -21.43 -2.29 12.37
N LYS A 137 -21.91 -2.82 13.51
CA LYS A 137 -21.97 -2.09 14.79
C LYS A 137 -21.11 -2.68 15.91
N VAL A 138 -20.67 -3.93 15.74
CA VAL A 138 -19.74 -4.61 16.65
C VAL A 138 -18.33 -4.49 16.08
N ASP A 139 -17.32 -4.57 16.93
CA ASP A 139 -15.92 -4.48 16.52
C ASP A 139 -15.43 -5.72 15.76
N HIS A 140 -14.33 -5.53 15.02
CA HIS A 140 -13.63 -6.55 14.24
C HIS A 140 -13.38 -7.83 15.05
N HIS A 141 -12.80 -7.67 16.24
CA HIS A 141 -12.32 -8.80 17.03
C HIS A 141 -13.47 -9.71 17.45
N ASN A 142 -14.59 -9.14 17.87
CA ASN A 142 -15.79 -9.92 18.17
C ASN A 142 -16.34 -10.65 16.94
N TYR A 143 -16.37 -10.01 15.77
CA TYR A 143 -16.82 -10.71 14.56
C TYR A 143 -15.86 -11.81 14.10
N SER A 144 -14.56 -11.69 14.34
CA SER A 144 -13.59 -12.72 13.92
C SER A 144 -13.70 -14.02 14.72
N HIS A 145 -14.35 -14.04 15.89
CA HIS A 145 -14.71 -15.28 16.59
C HIS A 145 -15.84 -16.05 15.87
N ASN A 146 -16.58 -15.39 14.99
CA ASN A 146 -17.60 -15.98 14.10
C ASN A 146 -17.15 -15.84 12.63
N TRP A 147 -15.96 -16.37 12.33
CA TRP A 147 -15.23 -16.15 11.08
C TRP A 147 -15.94 -16.69 9.82
N ASP A 148 -16.90 -17.61 9.96
CA ASP A 148 -17.78 -18.11 8.90
C ASP A 148 -19.08 -17.30 8.75
N GLY A 149 -19.27 -16.28 9.59
CA GLY A 149 -20.41 -15.36 9.56
C GLY A 149 -20.35 -14.32 8.45
N GLN A 150 -21.54 -13.83 8.05
CA GLN A 150 -21.67 -12.85 6.96
C GLN A 150 -21.03 -11.50 7.31
N GLU A 151 -21.03 -11.11 8.58
CA GLU A 151 -20.45 -9.86 9.06
C GLU A 151 -18.94 -9.86 8.90
N PHE A 152 -18.27 -10.94 9.29
CA PHE A 152 -16.82 -11.08 9.12
C PHE A 152 -16.44 -11.23 7.65
N ALA A 153 -17.28 -11.91 6.84
CA ALA A 153 -17.09 -11.97 5.39
C ALA A 153 -17.14 -10.58 4.72
N LYS A 154 -18.01 -9.66 5.18
CA LYS A 154 -18.04 -8.27 4.69
C LYS A 154 -16.73 -7.52 5.02
N ILE A 155 -16.20 -7.69 6.24
CA ILE A 155 -14.92 -7.09 6.65
C ILE A 155 -13.79 -7.64 5.80
N THR A 156 -13.72 -8.97 5.64
CA THR A 156 -12.71 -9.64 4.82
C THR A 156 -12.74 -9.17 3.38
N ARG A 157 -13.93 -9.12 2.78
CA ARG A 157 -14.14 -8.60 1.43
C ARG A 157 -13.64 -7.17 1.29
N PHE A 158 -13.98 -6.28 2.23
CA PHE A 158 -13.52 -4.89 2.20
C PHE A 158 -11.99 -4.79 2.16
N TRP A 159 -11.26 -5.56 2.98
CA TRP A 159 -9.80 -5.55 2.98
C TRP A 159 -9.19 -6.12 1.70
N VAL A 160 -9.78 -7.17 1.14
CA VAL A 160 -9.38 -7.72 -0.17
C VAL A 160 -9.65 -6.70 -1.29
N GLU A 161 -10.73 -5.93 -1.22
CA GLU A 161 -11.00 -4.84 -2.18
C GLU A 161 -9.97 -3.72 -2.09
N GLN A 162 -9.48 -3.37 -0.88
CA GLN A 162 -8.36 -2.44 -0.71
C GLN A 162 -7.06 -2.97 -1.32
N TYR A 163 -6.76 -4.24 -1.12
CA TYR A 163 -5.61 -4.90 -1.76
C TYR A 163 -5.72 -4.91 -3.28
N SER A 164 -6.85 -5.38 -3.82
CA SER A 164 -7.12 -5.35 -5.27
C SER A 164 -6.95 -3.96 -5.87
N SER A 165 -7.32 -2.95 -5.11
CA SER A 165 -7.21 -1.56 -5.53
C SER A 165 -5.77 -1.04 -5.62
N LEU A 166 -4.89 -1.47 -4.70
CA LEU A 166 -3.45 -1.22 -4.81
C LEU A 166 -2.89 -1.91 -6.05
N LEU A 167 -3.26 -3.18 -6.28
CA LEU A 167 -2.79 -3.94 -7.43
C LEU A 167 -3.18 -3.28 -8.75
N GLN A 168 -4.44 -2.89 -8.91
CA GLN A 168 -4.91 -2.18 -10.10
C GLN A 168 -4.14 -0.87 -10.33
N LYS A 169 -3.79 -0.16 -9.25
CA LYS A 169 -3.02 1.08 -9.36
C LYS A 169 -1.60 0.82 -9.83
N LEU A 170 -0.90 -0.16 -9.26
CA LEU A 170 0.44 -0.56 -9.68
C LEU A 170 0.47 -1.11 -11.11
N ASP A 171 -0.58 -1.84 -11.52
CA ASP A 171 -0.76 -2.35 -12.89
C ASP A 171 -1.02 -1.22 -13.89
N SER A 172 -1.66 -0.13 -13.48
CA SER A 172 -1.86 1.04 -14.35
C SER A 172 -0.61 1.90 -14.54
N MET A 173 0.43 1.69 -13.73
CA MET A 173 1.67 2.45 -13.76
C MET A 173 2.71 1.71 -14.58
N GLN A 174 3.13 2.30 -15.70
CA GLN A 174 4.03 1.58 -16.61
C GLN A 174 5.50 1.89 -16.32
N GLU A 175 6.30 0.83 -16.25
CA GLU A 175 7.71 0.83 -15.89
C GLU A 175 8.48 -0.05 -16.88
N GLY A 176 9.37 0.52 -17.69
CA GLY A 176 10.10 -0.26 -18.70
C GLY A 176 9.17 -1.00 -19.68
N ASP A 177 9.36 -2.31 -19.79
CA ASP A 177 8.62 -3.24 -20.63
C ASP A 177 7.34 -3.80 -19.99
N GLY A 178 7.07 -3.48 -18.73
CA GLY A 178 5.89 -3.91 -17.99
C GLY A 178 5.29 -2.82 -17.10
N THR A 179 4.62 -3.23 -16.05
CA THR A 179 4.02 -2.34 -15.05
C THR A 179 4.81 -2.38 -13.76
N VAL A 180 4.59 -1.41 -12.88
CA VAL A 180 5.16 -1.45 -11.52
C VAL A 180 4.74 -2.75 -10.81
N LEU A 181 3.53 -3.27 -11.07
CA LEU A 181 3.09 -4.56 -10.53
C LEU A 181 3.89 -5.75 -11.08
N ASP A 182 4.21 -5.77 -12.37
CA ASP A 182 4.99 -6.85 -12.99
C ASP A 182 6.38 -6.98 -12.36
N HIS A 183 6.97 -5.85 -11.96
CA HIS A 183 8.28 -5.79 -11.33
C HIS A 183 8.25 -5.89 -9.80
N SER A 184 7.07 -5.96 -9.20
CA SER A 184 6.88 -6.01 -7.75
C SER A 184 6.36 -7.36 -7.26
N CYS A 185 6.35 -7.54 -5.94
CA CYS A 185 5.67 -8.64 -5.26
C CYS A 185 4.92 -8.08 -4.05
N ILE A 186 3.58 -8.14 -4.07
CA ILE A 186 2.72 -7.61 -3.01
C ILE A 186 2.03 -8.77 -2.28
N MET A 187 2.36 -8.93 -1.00
CA MET A 187 1.79 -9.94 -0.12
C MET A 187 0.76 -9.34 0.83
N LEU A 188 -0.42 -9.96 0.92
CA LEU A 188 -1.43 -9.71 1.96
C LEU A 188 -1.61 -10.98 2.79
N ALA A 189 -1.53 -10.86 4.10
CA ALA A 189 -1.76 -11.96 5.03
C ALA A 189 -2.60 -11.48 6.23
N ASN A 190 -3.44 -12.37 6.75
CA ASN A 190 -4.23 -12.11 7.95
C ASN A 190 -4.50 -13.42 8.70
N GLU A 191 -4.05 -13.50 9.94
CA GLU A 191 -4.18 -14.68 10.81
C GLU A 191 -5.60 -14.90 11.36
N GLN A 192 -6.45 -13.89 11.29
CA GLN A 192 -7.85 -13.92 11.77
C GLN A 192 -8.86 -14.33 10.69
N TRP A 193 -8.45 -14.51 9.43
CA TRP A 193 -9.37 -14.97 8.37
C TRP A 193 -9.90 -16.40 8.59
N THR A 194 -9.29 -17.13 9.52
CA THR A 194 -9.78 -18.42 10.00
C THR A 194 -10.00 -18.34 11.52
N ALA A 195 -10.10 -19.47 12.22
CA ALA A 195 -10.29 -19.53 13.68
C ALA A 195 -9.04 -19.07 14.50
N HIS A 196 -8.44 -17.92 14.17
CA HIS A 196 -7.21 -17.38 14.75
C HIS A 196 -6.07 -18.40 14.75
N SER A 197 -5.93 -19.11 13.64
CA SER A 197 -5.02 -20.25 13.54
C SER A 197 -3.62 -19.79 13.12
N ALA A 198 -2.71 -19.60 14.08
CA ALA A 198 -1.31 -19.29 13.78
C ALA A 198 -0.65 -20.30 12.79
N PRO A 199 -0.98 -21.61 12.81
CA PRO A 199 -0.44 -22.55 11.83
C PRO A 199 -1.07 -22.44 10.43
N LYS A 200 -2.22 -21.78 10.26
CA LYS A 200 -2.98 -21.68 8.99
C LYS A 200 -3.33 -20.22 8.71
N ILE A 201 -2.39 -19.50 8.12
CA ILE A 201 -2.56 -18.11 7.71
C ILE A 201 -2.82 -18.10 6.20
N PRO A 202 -4.04 -17.76 5.73
CA PRO A 202 -4.25 -17.56 4.31
C PRO A 202 -3.48 -16.31 3.87
N LEU A 203 -2.89 -16.39 2.68
CA LEU A 203 -2.08 -15.33 2.09
C LEU A 203 -2.45 -15.15 0.63
N LEU A 204 -2.45 -13.91 0.18
CA LEU A 204 -2.55 -13.54 -1.22
C LEU A 204 -1.22 -12.93 -1.65
N MET A 205 -0.74 -13.32 -2.82
CA MET A 205 0.44 -12.75 -3.45
C MET A 205 0.10 -12.35 -4.88
N ALA A 206 0.61 -11.20 -5.31
CA ALA A 206 0.44 -10.68 -6.65
C ALA A 206 1.71 -9.94 -7.10
N GLY A 207 1.86 -9.78 -8.41
CA GLY A 207 3.06 -9.25 -9.04
C GLY A 207 4.04 -10.34 -9.46
N GLY A 208 4.73 -10.10 -10.57
CA GLY A 208 5.58 -11.09 -11.22
C GLY A 208 7.00 -11.15 -10.66
N LEU A 209 7.41 -10.14 -9.88
CA LEU A 209 8.79 -9.93 -9.47
C LEU A 209 9.75 -10.07 -10.67
N ASN A 210 9.43 -9.39 -11.77
CA ASN A 210 10.14 -9.48 -13.05
C ASN A 210 10.20 -10.90 -13.63
N GLY A 211 9.08 -11.62 -13.56
CA GLY A 211 8.95 -13.01 -14.02
C GLY A 211 9.55 -14.06 -13.08
N ALA A 212 10.11 -13.65 -11.94
CA ALA A 212 10.65 -14.59 -10.96
C ALA A 212 9.56 -15.37 -10.21
N LEU A 213 8.30 -14.92 -10.22
CA LEU A 213 7.17 -15.59 -9.59
C LEU A 213 6.15 -16.06 -10.63
N THR A 214 5.71 -17.32 -10.55
CA THR A 214 4.61 -17.82 -11.38
C THR A 214 3.27 -17.47 -10.75
N THR A 215 2.47 -16.65 -11.44
CA THR A 215 1.15 -16.15 -10.98
C THR A 215 0.00 -17.04 -11.48
N GLY A 216 -1.25 -16.73 -11.09
CA GLY A 216 -2.44 -17.45 -11.55
C GLY A 216 -2.65 -18.83 -10.94
N ARG A 217 -2.11 -19.07 -9.74
CA ARG A 217 -2.14 -20.37 -9.04
C ARG A 217 -2.81 -20.25 -7.68
N SER A 218 -3.39 -21.36 -7.22
CA SER A 218 -3.72 -21.59 -5.81
C SER A 218 -2.85 -22.73 -5.30
N LEU A 219 -2.16 -22.52 -4.19
CA LEU A 219 -1.24 -23.49 -3.60
C LEU A 219 -1.76 -23.89 -2.23
N ASP A 220 -1.96 -25.20 -2.03
CA ASP A 220 -2.40 -25.76 -0.75
C ASP A 220 -1.20 -26.35 -0.01
N TYR A 221 -0.87 -25.73 1.13
CA TYR A 221 0.21 -26.16 2.01
C TYR A 221 -0.29 -26.86 3.27
N GLU A 222 -1.58 -27.18 3.39
CA GLU A 222 -2.17 -27.75 4.62
C GLU A 222 -1.45 -29.03 5.06
N HIS A 223 -1.05 -29.87 4.10
CA HIS A 223 -0.34 -31.13 4.34
C HIS A 223 1.13 -31.12 3.89
N ALA A 224 1.66 -29.96 3.48
CA ALA A 224 3.05 -29.85 3.05
C ALA A 224 4.02 -29.92 4.24
N LYS A 225 5.16 -30.60 4.04
CA LYS A 225 6.22 -30.71 5.07
C LYS A 225 6.88 -29.36 5.35
N GLU A 226 7.16 -28.60 4.29
CA GLU A 226 7.76 -27.26 4.37
C GLU A 226 6.68 -26.20 4.08
N ARG A 227 5.95 -25.79 5.11
CA ARG A 227 4.85 -24.80 4.99
C ARG A 227 5.06 -23.54 5.84
N ARG A 228 6.28 -23.32 6.32
CA ARG A 228 6.58 -22.23 7.25
C ARG A 228 6.54 -20.90 6.49
N MET A 229 5.94 -19.86 7.10
CA MET A 229 6.02 -18.49 6.60
C MET A 229 7.49 -18.05 6.41
N SER A 230 8.39 -18.51 7.28
CA SER A 230 9.82 -18.29 7.12
C SER A 230 10.41 -18.90 5.84
N SER A 231 9.91 -20.06 5.38
CA SER A 231 10.34 -20.66 4.10
C SER A 231 9.85 -19.82 2.91
N LEU A 232 8.62 -19.30 2.97
CA LEU A 232 8.09 -18.38 1.97
C LEU A 232 8.97 -17.13 1.86
N LEU A 233 9.23 -16.46 2.99
CA LEU A 233 10.03 -15.24 3.03
C LEU A 233 11.48 -15.49 2.58
N LEU A 234 12.07 -16.62 2.95
CA LEU A 234 13.41 -17.01 2.47
C LEU A 234 13.45 -17.15 0.94
N THR A 235 12.38 -17.66 0.34
CA THR A 235 12.25 -17.83 -1.12
C THR A 235 12.04 -16.50 -1.81
N VAL A 236 11.19 -15.63 -1.27
CA VAL A 236 10.97 -14.28 -1.82
C VAL A 236 12.27 -13.47 -1.77
N MET A 237 13.01 -13.50 -0.65
CA MET A 237 14.31 -12.84 -0.53
C MET A 237 15.31 -13.35 -1.57
N ASP A 238 15.40 -14.66 -1.78
CA ASP A 238 16.25 -15.26 -2.81
C ASP A 238 15.89 -14.77 -4.22
N ARG A 239 14.60 -14.75 -4.55
CA ARG A 239 14.09 -14.21 -5.83
C ARG A 239 14.33 -12.71 -5.99
N MET A 240 14.50 -11.98 -4.90
CA MET A 240 14.93 -10.57 -4.87
C MET A 240 16.47 -10.41 -4.90
N GLY A 241 17.24 -11.50 -4.99
CA GLY A 241 18.71 -11.50 -4.99
C GLY A 241 19.35 -11.43 -3.61
N VAL A 242 18.58 -11.58 -2.53
CA VAL A 242 19.05 -11.58 -1.14
C VAL A 242 19.15 -13.03 -0.66
N ILE A 243 20.32 -13.63 -0.86
CA ILE A 243 20.58 -15.04 -0.51
C ILE A 243 20.94 -15.14 0.98
N MET A 244 20.14 -15.89 1.73
CA MET A 244 20.38 -16.16 3.15
C MET A 244 20.36 -17.67 3.43
N PRO A 245 21.22 -18.18 4.34
CA PRO A 245 21.22 -19.59 4.70
C PRO A 245 20.01 -19.99 5.58
N GLU A 246 19.42 -19.03 6.28
CA GLU A 246 18.27 -19.24 7.16
C GLU A 246 17.51 -17.92 7.39
N PHE A 247 16.22 -18.03 7.70
CA PHE A 247 15.40 -16.91 8.15
C PHE A 247 14.37 -17.42 9.17
N GLY A 248 14.21 -16.70 10.29
CA GLY A 248 13.32 -17.11 11.38
C GLY A 248 13.62 -18.54 11.85
N ASN A 249 12.67 -19.45 11.63
CA ASN A 249 12.80 -20.87 11.99
C ASN A 249 12.93 -21.82 10.78
N SER A 250 13.38 -21.32 9.62
CA SER A 250 13.57 -22.12 8.42
C SER A 250 14.96 -21.99 7.81
N LYS A 251 15.46 -23.12 7.27
CA LYS A 251 16.68 -23.24 6.44
C LYS A 251 16.36 -23.73 5.03
N VAL A 252 15.08 -23.85 4.71
CA VAL A 252 14.59 -24.50 3.49
C VAL A 252 13.64 -23.52 2.80
N GLN A 253 13.91 -23.26 1.53
CA GLN A 253 13.03 -22.48 0.66
C GLN A 253 11.76 -23.28 0.33
N LEU A 254 10.73 -22.57 -0.13
CA LEU A 254 9.46 -23.10 -0.58
C LEU A 254 9.58 -23.40 -2.09
N PRO A 255 9.74 -24.68 -2.48
CA PRO A 255 10.15 -25.02 -3.85
C PRO A 255 9.09 -24.70 -4.90
N GLU A 256 7.81 -24.62 -4.53
CA GLU A 256 6.72 -24.38 -5.47
C GLU A 256 6.54 -22.90 -5.87
N LEU A 257 7.20 -21.95 -5.17
CA LEU A 257 7.05 -20.52 -5.43
C LEU A 257 7.76 -20.09 -6.72
#